data_AF-A0A535GC78-F1
#
_entry.id   AF-A0A535GC78-F1
#
_cell.length_a   1.000
_cell.length_b   1.000
_cell.length_c   1.000
_cell.angle_alpha   90.00
_cell.angle_beta   90.00
_cell.angle_gamma   90.00
#
_symmetry.space_group_name_H-M   'P 1'
#
loop_
_entity.id
_entity.type
_entity.pdbx_description
1 polymer ?
#
loop_
_entity_poly.entity_id
_entity_poly.type
_entity_poly.pdbx_seq_one_letter_code
_entity_poly.pdbx_strand_id
1 'polypeptide(L)' 'MSQVNVIVIHVRAKQAAEYEKLFVERQLPRWRDYHARGKFISARFFRSQFGSDERRAVVKYVIVVTGDTKGRTTAPSLR' A
#
# COMPACT_ATOMS: atom_id res chain seq x y z
N MET A 1 1.97 -16.37 -14.01
CA MET A 1 1.24 -15.19 -14.54
C MET A 1 1.48 -14.04 -13.57
N SER A 2 1.75 -12.82 -14.03
CA SER A 2 1.86 -11.69 -13.10
C SER A 2 0.48 -11.32 -12.55
N GLN A 3 0.41 -11.04 -11.25
CA GLN A 3 -0.77 -10.52 -10.57
C GLN A 3 -0.51 -9.08 -10.15
N VAL A 4 -1.52 -8.22 -10.33
CA VAL A 4 -1.52 -6.85 -9.81
C VAL A 4 -2.56 -6.76 -8.70
N ASN A 5 -2.15 -6.24 -7.55
CA ASN A 5 -3.03 -5.93 -6.43
C ASN A 5 -3.04 -4.42 -6.21
N VAL A 6 -4.23 -3.85 -6.09
CA VAL A 6 -4.44 -2.42 -5.83
C VAL A 6 -5.22 -2.24 -4.54
N ILE A 7 -4.70 -1.42 -3.63
CA ILE A 7 -5.36 -1.07 -2.37
C ILE A 7 -5.50 0.45 -2.31
N VAL A 8 -6.70 0.93 -2.01
CA VAL A 8 -6.98 2.36 -1.79
C VAL A 8 -7.25 2.59 -0.32
N ILE A 9 -6.49 3.50 0.28
CA ILE A 9 -6.56 3.83 1.70
C ILE A 9 -7.10 5.26 1.85
N HIS A 10 -8.10 5.41 2.70
CA HIS A 10 -8.70 6.68 3.06
C HIS A 10 -8.24 7.08 4.46
N VAL A 11 -7.54 8.20 4.57
CA VAL A 11 -7.04 8.73 5.85
C VAL A 11 -7.64 10.11 6.07
N ARG A 12 -8.12 10.41 7.27
CA ARG A 12 -8.58 11.78 7.59
C ARG A 12 -7.44 12.77 7.37
N ALA A 13 -7.72 13.90 6.74
CA ALA A 13 -6.70 14.90 6.38
C ALA A 13 -5.83 15.32 7.57
N LYS A 14 -6.44 15.49 8.76
CA LYS A 14 -5.73 15.83 10.00
C LYS A 14 -4.73 14.78 10.49
N GLN A 15 -4.82 13.54 10.00
CA GLN A 15 -3.95 12.41 10.37
C GLN A 15 -2.99 12.00 9.24
N ALA A 16 -3.04 12.68 8.08
CA ALA A 16 -2.26 12.32 6.90
C ALA A 16 -0.75 12.35 7.17
N ALA A 17 -0.26 13.40 7.84
CA ALA A 17 1.15 13.55 8.16
C ALA A 17 1.66 12.46 9.11
N GLU A 18 0.88 12.14 10.14
CA GLU A 18 1.21 11.06 11.08
C GLU A 18 1.21 9.69 10.38
N TYR A 19 0.21 9.46 9.53
CA TYR A 19 0.13 8.24 8.74
C TYR A 19 1.34 8.06 7.81
N GLU A 20 1.74 9.11 7.09
CA GLU A 20 2.91 9.09 6.21
C GLU A 20 4.19 8.79 6.99
N LYS A 21 4.38 9.43 8.15
CA LYS A 21 5.50 9.16 9.05
C LYS A 21 5.53 7.70 9.49
N LEU A 22 4.41 7.19 10.00
CA LEU A 22 4.30 5.79 10.47
C LEU A 22 4.48 4.79 9.32
N PHE A 23 4.06 5.12 8.11
CA PHE A 23 4.28 4.29 6.93
C PHE A 23 5.77 4.14 6.63
N VAL A 24 6.50 5.26 6.58
CA VAL A 24 7.96 5.26 6.34
C VAL A 24 8.70 4.51 7.45
N GLU A 25 8.35 4.75 8.71
CA GLU A 25 9.03 4.12 9.85
C GLU A 25 8.76 2.62 9.95
N ARG A 26 7.52 2.18 9.72
CA ARG A 26 7.09 0.81 10.06
C ARG A 26 6.85 -0.09 8.86
N GLN A 27 6.31 0.45 7.77
CA GLN A 27 5.90 -0.36 6.61
C GLN A 27 6.99 -0.43 5.54
N LEU A 28 7.66 0.69 5.28
CA LEU A 28 8.71 0.74 4.26
C LEU A 28 9.84 -0.29 4.49
N PRO A 29 10.32 -0.54 5.73
CA PRO A 29 11.30 -1.61 5.98
C PRO A 29 10.76 -2.99 5.63
N ARG A 30 9.49 -3.29 5.96
CA ARG A 30 8.84 -4.57 5.65
C ARG A 30 8.69 -4.77 4.14
N TRP A 31 8.37 -3.70 3.42
CA TRP A 31 8.24 -3.74 1.96
C TRP A 31 9.58 -3.99 1.28
N ARG A 32 10.66 -3.36 1.77
CA ARG A 32 12.03 -3.64 1.31
C ARG A 32 12.40 -5.10 1.52
N ASP A 33 12.08 -5.64 2.69
CA ASP A 33 12.31 -7.06 2.99
C ASP A 33 11.47 -8.00 2.10
N TYR A 34 10.19 -7.70 1.86
CA TYR A 34 9.37 -8.48 0.91
C TYR A 34 9.92 -8.44 -0.52
N HIS A 35 10.40 -7.28 -0.97
CA HIS A 35 11.04 -7.12 -2.27
C HIS A 35 12.36 -7.92 -2.34
N ALA A 36 13.20 -7.82 -1.32
CA ALA A 36 14.45 -8.58 -1.23
C ALA A 36 14.22 -10.10 -1.24
N ARG A 37 13.12 -10.57 -0.64
CA ARG A 37 12.70 -11.98 -0.65
C ARG A 37 11.97 -12.40 -1.92
N GLY A 38 11.90 -11.55 -2.94
CA GLY A 38 11.25 -11.85 -4.22
C GLY A 38 9.73 -12.03 -4.14
N LYS A 39 9.10 -11.57 -3.04
CA LYS A 39 7.63 -11.67 -2.87
C LYS A 39 6.89 -10.62 -3.70
N PHE A 40 7.55 -9.49 -3.99
CA PHE A 40 7.06 -8.45 -4.89
C PHE A 40 8.00 -8.31 -6.06
N ILE A 41 7.44 -8.25 -7.27
CA ILE A 41 8.15 -7.78 -8.47
C ILE A 41 8.26 -6.25 -8.41
N SER A 42 7.20 -5.58 -7.96
CA SER A 42 7.22 -4.15 -7.69
C SER A 42 6.17 -3.76 -6.65
N ALA A 43 6.42 -2.67 -5.93
CA ALA A 43 5.48 -2.11 -4.96
C ALA A 43 5.60 -0.58 -4.95
N ARG A 44 4.47 0.11 -5.05
CA ARG A 44 4.39 1.58 -5.06
C ARG A 44 3.33 2.04 -4.07
N PHE A 45 3.66 3.08 -3.31
CA PHE A 45 2.74 3.80 -2.42
C PHE A 45 2.81 5.28 -2.78
N PHE A 46 1.66 5.91 -3.01
CA PHE A 46 1.60 7.34 -3.32
C PHE A 46 0.28 7.96 -2.88
N ARG A 47 0.32 9.25 -2.60
CA ARG A 47 -0.86 10.07 -2.36
C ARG A 47 -1.55 10.35 -3.69
N SER A 48 -2.85 10.06 -3.77
CA SER A 48 -3.64 10.37 -4.97
C SER A 48 -3.87 11.88 -5.05
N GLN A 49 -3.52 12.47 -6.19
CA GLN A 49 -3.83 13.87 -6.51
C GLN A 49 -5.23 14.04 -7.11
N PHE A 50 -5.85 12.93 -7.53
CA PHE A 50 -7.13 12.91 -8.23
C PHE A 50 -8.12 11.98 -7.52
N GLY A 51 -9.39 12.36 -7.53
CA GLY A 51 -10.50 11.55 -7.04
C GLY A 51 -11.81 12.31 -7.19
N SER A 52 -12.88 11.59 -7.55
CA SER A 52 -14.24 12.16 -7.71
C SER A 52 -14.98 12.41 -6.39
N ASP A 53 -14.27 12.32 -5.27
CA ASP A 53 -14.85 12.41 -3.93
C ASP A 53 -14.53 13.79 -3.37
N GLU A 54 -15.57 14.61 -3.24
CA GLU A 54 -15.46 16.01 -2.83
C GLU A 54 -15.16 16.20 -1.34
N ARG A 55 -15.03 15.10 -0.58
CA ARG A 55 -14.72 15.13 0.85
C ARG A 55 -13.28 15.61 1.07
N ARG A 56 -13.12 16.94 1.18
CA ARG A 56 -11.87 17.63 1.56
C ARG A 56 -11.28 17.14 2.90
N ALA A 57 -12.09 16.47 3.72
CA ALA A 57 -11.67 15.92 5.01
C ALA A 57 -10.87 14.61 4.92
N VAL A 58 -10.65 14.04 3.72
CA VAL A 58 -9.97 12.76 3.53
C VAL A 58 -8.86 12.89 2.48
N VAL A 59 -7.71 12.31 2.78
CA VAL A 59 -6.59 12.09 1.87
C VAL A 59 -6.60 10.64 1.42
N LYS A 60 -6.43 10.42 0.12
CA LYS A 60 -6.44 9.10 -0.50
C LYS A 60 -5.01 8.68 -0.83
N TYR A 61 -4.68 7.45 -0.49
CA TYR A 61 -3.42 6.82 -0.88
C TYR A 61 -3.69 5.58 -1.70
N VAL A 62 -2.83 5.31 -2.66
CA VAL A 62 -2.89 4.14 -3.52
C VAL A 62 -1.64 3.31 -3.32
N ILE A 63 -1.86 2.01 -3.15
CA ILE A 63 -0.84 0.99 -3.14
C ILE A 63 -1.04 0.13 -4.38
N VAL A 64 0.02 -0.02 -5.18
CA VAL A 64 0.05 -0.94 -6.31
C VAL A 64 1.18 -1.93 -6.09
N VAL A 65 0.86 -3.22 -6.05
CA VAL A 65 1.84 -4.30 -5.90
C VAL A 65 1.70 -5.28 -7.04
N THR A 66 2.81 -5.55 -7.73
CA THR A 66 2.90 -6.60 -8.74
C THR A 66 3.70 -7.77 -8.17
N GLY A 67 3.21 -9.00 -8.34
CA GLY A 67 3.88 -10.22 -7.87
C GLY A 67 3.61 -11.40 -8.79
N ASP A 68 4.31 -12.52 -8.58
CA ASP A 68 4.03 -13.77 -9.30
C ASP A 68 2.94 -14.59 -8.58
N THR A 69 2.04 -15.20 -9.35
CA THR A 69 0.90 -15.98 -8.81
C THR A 69 1.33 -17.21 -8.02
N LYS A 70 2.57 -17.70 -8.20
CA LYS A 70 3.11 -18.85 -7.46
C LYS A 70 3.33 -18.57 -5.96
N GLY A 71 3.29 -17.32 -5.52
CA GLY A 71 3.56 -16.93 -4.13
C GLY A 71 2.37 -17.03 -3.16
N ARG A 72 1.15 -17.35 -3.61
CA ARG A 72 -0.04 -17.48 -2.75
C ARG A 72 -0.08 -18.84 -2.04
N THR A 73 0.94 -19.13 -1.24
CA THR A 73 0.78 -20.03 -0.09
C THR A 73 0.59 -19.15 1.13
N THR A 74 -0.66 -19.05 1.56
CA THR A 74 -1.14 -18.56 2.87
C THR A 74 -0.66 -17.18 3.33
N ALA A 75 -1.42 -16.13 3.00
CA ALA A 75 -1.52 -14.98 3.91
C ALA A 75 -2.56 -15.35 4.99
N PRO A 76 -2.21 -15.34 6.29
CA PRO A 76 -3.20 -15.60 7.32
C PRO A 76 -4.20 -14.46 7.35
N SER A 77 -5.48 -14.82 7.36
CA SER A 77 -6.58 -13.89 7.63
C SER A 77 -6.29 -13.15 8.94
N LEU A 78 -6.12 -11.83 8.85
CA LEU A 78 -6.19 -10.96 10.02
C LEU A 78 -7.63 -11.02 10.55
N ARG A 79 -7.83 -11.82 11.60
CA ARG A 79 -8.94 -11.70 12.54
C ARG A 79 -8.51 -10.77 13.67
#